data_AF-A0A4Q3BED7-F1
#
_entry.id   AF-A0A4Q3BED7-F1
#
_cell.length_a   1.000
_cell.length_b   1.000
_cell.length_c   1.000
_cell.angle_alpha   90.00
_cell.angle_beta   90.00
_cell.angle_gamma   90.00
#
_symmetry.space_group_name_H-M   'P 1'
#
loop_
_entity.id
_entity.type
_entity.pdbx_description
1 polymer ?
#
loop_
_entity_poly.entity_id
_entity_poly.type
_entity_poly.pdbx_seq_one_letter_code
_entity_poly.pdbx_strand_id
1 'polypeptide(L)'
;MKYIETMLSKTGNIKDLVRDGYIYEPKLDGVRAFCYKAGKDIEFINRRERNITARYPELNFPELINTKSCILDGEIIVANEKGLADFGQLQNWRSEADGMLMFYVFDILW
;
A
#
# COMPACT_ATOMS: atom_id res chain seq x y z
N MET A 1 17.63 -8.07 -0.22
CA MET A 1 16.36 -7.49 0.27
C MET A 1 16.31 -7.69 1.79
N LYS A 2 16.01 -6.65 2.57
CA LYS A 2 15.91 -6.78 4.03
C LYS A 2 14.54 -7.40 4.37
N TYR A 3 14.52 -8.46 5.16
CA TYR A 3 13.25 -9.01 5.65
C TYR A 3 12.63 -8.05 6.66
N ILE A 4 11.33 -7.76 6.51
CA ILE A 4 10.56 -6.96 7.46
C ILE A 4 9.39 -7.79 7.98
N GLU A 5 9.36 -8.01 9.28
CA GLU A 5 8.20 -8.60 9.94
C GLU A 5 7.06 -7.59 9.97
N THR A 6 5.87 -8.02 9.54
CA THR A 6 4.72 -7.13 9.40
C THR A 6 4.11 -6.79 10.77
N MET A 7 4.00 -5.49 11.09
CA MET A 7 3.19 -5.04 12.22
C MET A 7 1.70 -5.29 11.95
N LEU A 8 1.02 -5.97 12.88
CA LEU A 8 -0.40 -6.30 12.78
C LEU A 8 -1.24 -5.49 13.76
N SER A 9 -2.46 -5.15 13.34
CA SER A 9 -3.44 -4.48 14.20
C SER A 9 -4.26 -5.49 15.00
N LYS A 10 -4.90 -4.99 16.05
CA LYS A 10 -5.94 -5.70 16.81
C LYS A 10 -7.28 -5.07 16.52
N THR A 11 -8.34 -5.89 16.48
CA THR A 11 -9.71 -5.39 16.36
C THR A 11 -10.05 -4.53 17.59
N GLY A 12 -10.41 -3.27 17.36
CA GLY A 12 -10.89 -2.34 18.38
C GLY A 12 -12.41 -2.21 18.41
N ASN A 13 -12.91 -1.22 19.15
CA ASN A 13 -14.33 -0.84 19.19
C ASN A 13 -14.51 0.66 18.96
N ILE A 14 -15.75 1.13 18.84
CA ILE A 14 -16.04 2.53 18.50
C ILE A 14 -15.48 3.55 19.50
N LYS A 15 -15.31 3.17 20.77
CA LYS A 15 -14.73 4.05 21.80
C LYS A 15 -13.24 4.29 21.59
N ASP A 16 -12.57 3.42 20.83
CA ASP A 16 -11.16 3.61 20.49
C ASP A 16 -10.94 4.74 19.48
N LEU A 17 -12.00 5.20 18.78
CA LEU A 17 -11.94 6.26 17.76
C LEU A 17 -11.90 7.69 18.30
N VAL A 18 -11.97 7.86 19.63
CA VAL A 18 -12.02 9.18 20.29
C VAL A 18 -10.96 9.32 21.39
N ARG A 19 -9.90 8.51 21.32
CA ARG A 19 -8.85 8.48 22.33
C ARG A 19 -7.76 9.49 21.99
N ASP A 20 -7.39 10.29 22.98
CA ASP A 20 -6.27 11.21 22.85
C ASP A 20 -4.94 10.46 22.67
N GLY A 21 -4.01 11.06 21.92
CA GLY A 21 -2.68 10.51 21.68
C GLY A 21 -2.61 9.43 20.59
N TYR A 22 -3.66 9.26 19.79
CA TYR A 22 -3.71 8.35 18.64
C TYR A 22 -3.76 9.12 17.32
N ILE A 23 -3.12 8.54 16.29
CA ILE A 23 -3.29 8.93 14.89
C ILE A 23 -4.28 7.93 14.27
N TYR A 24 -5.24 8.46 13.51
CA TYR A 24 -6.26 7.66 12.85
C TYR A 24 -6.09 7.73 11.35
N GLU A 25 -6.05 6.56 10.73
CA GLU A 25 -5.99 6.39 9.28
C GLU A 25 -7.18 5.56 8.81
N PRO A 26 -7.66 5.79 7.57
CA PRO A 26 -8.70 4.96 7.01
C PRO A 26 -8.21 3.52 6.88
N LYS A 27 -9.02 2.56 7.32
CA LYS A 27 -8.79 1.15 6.99
C LYS A 27 -9.17 0.94 5.53
N LEU A 28 -8.17 0.78 4.68
CA LEU A 28 -8.36 0.46 3.26
C LEU A 28 -8.53 -1.05 3.07
N ASP A 29 -9.40 -1.45 2.14
CA ASP A 29 -9.55 -2.83 1.71
C ASP A 29 -8.80 -3.02 0.38
N GLY A 30 -7.60 -3.58 0.46
CA GLY A 30 -6.69 -3.71 -0.68
C GLY A 30 -5.75 -4.90 -0.57
N VAL A 31 -4.55 -4.74 -1.16
CA VAL A 31 -3.43 -5.67 -1.00
C VAL A 31 -2.29 -4.95 -0.30
N ARG A 32 -2.08 -5.25 0.99
CA ARG A 32 -0.88 -4.80 1.72
C ARG A 32 0.40 -5.26 1.05
N ALA A 33 1.31 -4.31 0.83
CA ALA A 33 2.59 -4.55 0.19
C ALA A 33 3.69 -3.64 0.77
N PHE A 34 4.88 -4.21 0.91
CA PHE A 34 6.09 -3.43 1.10
C PHE A 34 6.65 -3.00 -0.25
N CYS A 35 6.92 -1.71 -0.40
CA CYS A 35 7.63 -1.15 -1.55
C CYS A 35 9.11 -0.99 -1.20
N TYR A 36 9.95 -1.77 -1.85
CA TYR A 36 11.41 -1.65 -1.78
C TYR A 36 11.87 -0.77 -2.93
N LYS A 37 12.47 0.38 -2.59
CA LYS A 37 13.12 1.25 -3.57
C LYS A 37 14.63 1.10 -3.48
N ALA A 38 15.27 0.90 -4.63
CA ALA A 38 16.73 0.95 -4.78
C ALA A 38 17.10 1.69 -6.07
N GLY A 39 17.56 2.94 -5.94
CA GLY A 39 17.83 3.80 -7.08
C GLY A 39 16.55 4.09 -7.87
N LYS A 40 16.46 3.53 -9.09
CA LYS A 40 15.30 3.61 -9.97
C LYS A 40 14.40 2.38 -9.92
N ASP A 41 14.81 1.35 -9.19
CA ASP A 41 14.08 0.10 -9.12
C ASP A 41 13.06 0.15 -7.97
N ILE A 42 11.83 -0.29 -8.25
CA ILE A 42 10.76 -0.50 -7.29
C ILE A 42 10.36 -1.97 -7.32
N GLU A 43 10.25 -2.58 -6.15
CA GLU A 43 9.74 -3.93 -5.98
C GLU A 43 8.64 -3.96 -4.92
N PHE A 44 7.51 -4.60 -5.22
CA PHE A 44 6.42 -4.82 -4.28
C PHE A 44 6.40 -6.26 -3.78
N ILE A 45 6.47 -6.41 -2.46
CA ILE A 45 6.36 -7.69 -1.76
C ILE A 45 5.10 -7.68 -0.91
N ASN A 46 4.17 -8.58 -1.18
CA ASN A 46 2.94 -8.66 -0.39
C ASN A 46 3.17 -9.32 0.98
N ARG A 47 2.15 -9.29 1.84
CA ARG A 47 2.16 -9.95 3.17
C ARG A 47 2.48 -11.45 3.13
N ARG A 48 2.32 -12.13 1.99
CA ARG A 48 2.67 -13.56 1.81
C ARG A 48 4.08 -13.75 1.24
N GLU A 49 4.91 -12.70 1.30
CA GLU A 49 6.30 -12.68 0.85
C GLU A 49 6.46 -12.95 -0.66
N ARG A 50 5.41 -12.68 -1.45
CA ARG A 50 5.45 -12.83 -2.91
C ARG A 50 5.76 -11.50 -3.55
N ASN A 51 6.68 -11.51 -4.51
CA ASN A 51 6.86 -10.39 -5.43
C ASN A 51 5.63 -10.30 -6.33
N ILE A 52 4.96 -9.15 -6.26
CA ILE A 52 3.74 -8.80 -7.01
C ILE A 52 3.96 -7.60 -7.92
N THR A 53 5.20 -7.17 -8.13
CA THR A 53 5.57 -6.00 -8.94
C THR A 53 5.00 -6.10 -10.35
N ALA A 54 5.16 -7.26 -10.99
CA ALA A 54 4.67 -7.50 -12.35
C ALA A 54 3.14 -7.47 -12.49
N ARG A 55 2.40 -7.56 -11.37
CA ARG A 55 0.93 -7.45 -11.37
C ARG A 55 0.46 -6.00 -11.47
N TYR A 56 1.30 -5.04 -11.09
CA TYR A 56 0.98 -3.62 -11.01
C TYR A 56 2.08 -2.78 -11.68
N PRO A 57 2.35 -2.98 -12.99
CA PRO A 57 3.42 -2.27 -13.70
C PRO A 57 3.25 -0.73 -13.69
N GLU A 58 2.03 -0.23 -13.51
CA GLU A 58 1.69 1.19 -13.42
C GLU A 58 2.23 1.83 -12.12
N LEU A 59 2.49 1.02 -11.09
CA LEU A 59 3.06 1.47 -9.81
C LEU A 59 4.59 1.62 -9.87
N ASN A 60 5.12 2.15 -10.96
CA ASN A 60 6.54 2.42 -11.12
C ASN A 60 6.81 3.93 -11.06
N PHE A 61 7.04 4.44 -9.85
CA PHE A 61 7.16 5.87 -9.54
C PHE A 61 8.45 6.25 -8.78
N PRO A 62 9.63 5.74 -9.15
CA PRO A 62 10.87 5.97 -8.38
C PRO A 62 11.23 7.45 -8.24
N GLU A 63 10.84 8.30 -9.19
CA GLU A 63 11.04 9.75 -9.17
C GLU A 63 10.19 10.49 -8.14
N LEU A 64 9.07 9.92 -7.68
CA LEU A 64 8.23 10.52 -6.64
C LEU A 64 8.87 10.42 -5.24
N ILE A 65 9.88 9.57 -5.08
CA ILE A 65 10.56 9.33 -3.80
C ILE A 65 11.99 9.90 -3.86
N ASN A 66 12.21 10.99 -3.12
CA ASN A 66 13.45 11.78 -3.16
C ASN A 66 14.68 11.09 -2.51
N THR A 67 14.51 9.95 -1.85
CA THR A 67 15.64 9.16 -1.32
C THR A 67 16.14 8.15 -2.35
N LYS A 68 17.43 7.84 -2.33
CA LYS A 68 18.01 6.79 -3.19
C LYS A 68 17.40 5.43 -2.88
N SER A 69 16.99 5.18 -1.64
CA SER A 69 16.57 3.87 -1.21
C SER A 69 15.71 3.98 0.05
N CYS A 70 14.64 3.21 0.11
CA CYS A 70 13.73 3.16 1.25
C CYS A 70 12.92 1.85 1.25
N ILE A 71 12.27 1.57 2.37
CA ILE A 71 11.23 0.53 2.48
C ILE A 71 9.96 1.19 3.00
N LEU A 72 8.90 1.18 2.19
CA LEU A 72 7.60 1.75 2.56
C LEU A 72 6.61 0.62 2.83
N ASP A 73 5.75 0.80 3.84
CA ASP A 73 4.57 -0.05 4.07
C ASP A 73 3.33 0.68 3.57
N GLY A 74 2.47 -0.04 2.86
CA GLY A 74 1.30 0.55 2.26
C GLY A 74 0.28 -0.47 1.75
N GLU A 75 -0.84 0.05 1.29
CA GLU A 75 -1.93 -0.72 0.71
C GLU A 75 -2.07 -0.39 -0.78
N ILE A 76 -2.03 -1.40 -1.64
CA ILE A 76 -2.40 -1.24 -3.05
C ILE A 76 -3.92 -1.30 -3.14
N ILE A 77 -4.52 -0.25 -3.71
CA ILE A 77 -5.97 -0.13 -3.89
C ILE A 77 -6.33 0.33 -5.29
N VAL A 78 -7.57 0.05 -5.71
CA VAL A 78 -8.23 0.76 -6.80
C VAL A 78 -9.21 1.73 -6.18
N ALA A 79 -9.04 3.03 -6.44
CA ALA A 79 -10.04 4.02 -6.08
C ALA A 79 -11.04 4.20 -7.21
N ASN A 80 -12.32 4.24 -6.83
CA ASN A 80 -13.40 4.65 -7.74
C ASN A 80 -13.41 6.18 -7.92
N GLU A 81 -14.32 6.69 -8.74
CA GLU A 81 -14.47 8.12 -9.03
C GLU A 81 -14.70 9.01 -7.79
N LYS A 82 -15.11 8.43 -6.67
CA LYS A 82 -15.30 9.12 -5.39
C LYS A 82 -14.07 9.05 -4.48
N GLY A 83 -12.97 8.48 -4.95
CA GLY A 83 -11.75 8.27 -4.19
C GLY A 83 -11.82 7.14 -3.16
N LEU A 84 -12.87 6.31 -3.18
CA LEU A 84 -13.05 5.22 -2.24
C LEU A 84 -12.42 3.94 -2.78
N ALA A 85 -11.74 3.20 -1.90
CA ALA A 85 -11.17 1.90 -2.23
C ALA A 85 -12.27 0.90 -2.60
N ASP A 86 -12.11 0.26 -3.76
CA ASP A 86 -12.98 -0.80 -4.26
C ASP A 86 -12.19 -2.09 -4.41
N PHE A 87 -12.34 -2.97 -3.43
CA PHE A 87 -11.63 -4.24 -3.40
C PHE A 87 -12.08 -5.19 -4.52
N GLY A 88 -13.35 -5.11 -4.93
CA GLY A 88 -13.88 -5.93 -6.02
C GLY A 88 -13.23 -5.57 -7.35
N GLN A 89 -13.04 -4.27 -7.61
CA GLN A 89 -12.30 -3.81 -8.78
C GLN A 89 -10.82 -4.17 -8.70
N LEU A 90 -10.18 -4.06 -7.53
CA LEU A 90 -8.79 -4.50 -7.37
C LEU A 90 -8.57 -5.99 -7.66
N GLN A 91 -9.51 -6.86 -7.25
CA GLN A 91 -9.43 -8.29 -7.55
C GLN A 91 -9.52 -8.58 -9.05
N ASN A 92 -10.31 -7.79 -9.77
CA ASN A 92 -10.56 -7.92 -11.20
C ASN A 92 -9.72 -6.96 -12.05
N TRP A 93 -8.74 -6.27 -11.45
CA TRP A 93 -7.96 -5.22 -12.10
C TRP A 93 -7.33 -5.73 -13.40
N ARG A 94 -7.65 -5.06 -14.50
CA ARG A 94 -7.09 -5.33 -15.83
C ARG A 94 -6.36 -4.12 -16.39
N SER A 95 -6.86 -2.92 -16.14
CA SER A 95 -6.30 -1.68 -16.68
C SER A 95 -6.85 -0.44 -15.98
N GLU A 96 -6.28 0.73 -16.28
CA GLU A 96 -6.74 2.06 -15.84
C GLU A 96 -8.23 2.35 -16.16
N ALA A 97 -8.84 1.62 -17.10
CA ALA A 97 -10.29 1.72 -17.34
C ALA A 97 -11.14 1.25 -16.15
N ASP A 98 -10.58 0.45 -15.24
CA ASP A 98 -11.23 -0.09 -14.05
C ASP A 98 -11.07 0.84 -12.82
N GLY A 99 -10.51 2.05 -12.99
CA GLY A 99 -10.36 3.04 -11.93
C GLY A 99 -8.92 3.50 -11.71
N MET A 100 -8.66 4.15 -10.57
CA MET A 100 -7.34 4.70 -10.26
C MET A 100 -6.58 3.76 -9.33
N LEU A 101 -5.59 3.05 -9.86
CA LEU A 101 -4.68 2.22 -9.07
C LEU A 101 -3.71 3.11 -8.27
N MET A 102 -3.60 2.85 -6.97
CA MET A 102 -2.75 3.63 -6.08
C MET A 102 -2.04 2.73 -5.07
N PHE A 103 -0.85 3.17 -4.66
CA PHE A 103 -0.17 2.66 -3.47
C PHE A 103 -0.29 3.68 -2.35
N TYR A 104 -1.16 3.41 -1.38
CA TYR A 104 -1.38 4.26 -0.21
C TYR A 104 -0.35 3.93 0.87
N VAL A 105 0.64 4.80 1.07
CA VAL A 105 1.71 4.63 2.07
C VAL A 105 1.23 5.06 3.44
N PHE A 106 1.48 4.24 4.46
CA PHE A 106 1.18 4.55 5.86
C PHE A 106 2.39 4.37 6.81
N ASP A 107 3.48 3.75 6.36
CA ASP A 107 4.70 3.64 7.18
C ASP A 107 5.98 3.72 6.34
N ILE A 108 7.08 4.12 6.99
CA ILE A 108 8.43 4.16 6.44
C ILE A 108 9.34 3.36 7.38
N LEU A 109 9.78 2.20 6.90
CA LEU A 109 10.49 1.20 7.69
C LEU A 109 12.01 1.34 7.60
N TRP A 110 12.50 2.02 6.56
CA TRP A 110 13.90 2.35 6.32
C TRP A 110 14.06 3.47 5.30
#